data_AF-A0A7X2PE92-F1
#
_entry.id   AF-A0A7X2PE92-F1
#
_cell.length_a   1.000
_cell.length_b   1.000
_cell.length_c   1.000
_cell.angle_alpha   90.00
_cell.angle_beta   90.00
_cell.angle_gamma   90.00
#
_symmetry.space_group_name_H-M   'P 1'
#
loop_
_entity.id
_entity.type
_entity.pdbx_description
1 polymer ?
#
loop_
_entity_poly.entity_id
_entity_poly.type
_entity_poly.pdbx_seq_one_letter_code
_entity_poly.pdbx_strand_id
1 'polypeptide(L)'
;MKKFFLLKGYLVAIFSILSAILLYWVFANNMENSILSYIIYTFSFYSLTTLVLFLSLRVKKIKLQIISLLKRNNRTREILDDRVERYRTFLFVSFVLNLTLSIIKIAIGAYLSSYWVLINGAYYMILAILRAFISTSWKESAEKQRAKIKIAGFLLAIMAITYFVILIEMYINYSAITYPMYLIYLAALYAFVKVSFAIKDIFSKKIERSPVIVATFCVKLANALVAIIFLESSMLAEFGSNSEGERVLLLISGCIVALIILLLSVYIYKHSDK
;
A
#
# COMPACT_ATOMS: atom_id res chain seq x y z
N MET A 1 -20.55 -17.15 5.12
CA MET A 1 -19.50 -16.69 6.05
C MET A 1 -19.66 -15.21 6.47
N LYS A 2 -20.83 -14.79 7.00
CA LYS A 2 -21.06 -13.41 7.47
C LYS A 2 -20.68 -13.18 8.94
N LYS A 3 -20.40 -14.24 9.72
CA LYS A 3 -20.29 -14.17 11.18
C LYS A 3 -18.87 -13.94 11.73
N PHE A 4 -17.81 -14.30 11.00
CA PHE A 4 -16.44 -14.20 11.53
C PHE A 4 -15.86 -12.77 11.53
N PHE A 5 -16.48 -11.82 10.81
CA PHE A 5 -16.00 -10.43 10.68
C PHE A 5 -16.85 -9.40 11.43
N LEU A 6 -17.79 -9.85 12.25
CA LEU A 6 -18.57 -9.01 13.16
C LEU A 6 -18.01 -9.13 14.58
N LEU A 7 -16.71 -8.83 14.77
CA LEU A 7 -16.30 -8.40 16.10
C LEU A 7 -17.11 -7.14 16.40
N LYS A 8 -17.95 -7.20 17.44
CA LYS A 8 -18.71 -6.04 17.88
C LYS A 8 -17.72 -4.90 18.13
N GLY A 9 -17.99 -3.71 17.62
CA GLY A 9 -16.99 -2.63 17.58
C GLY A 9 -16.38 -2.29 18.94
N TYR A 10 -17.11 -2.50 20.03
CA TYR A 10 -16.61 -2.34 21.39
C TYR A 10 -15.52 -3.37 21.75
N LEU A 11 -15.61 -4.62 21.27
CA LEU A 11 -14.60 -5.65 21.53
C LEU A 11 -13.27 -5.29 20.86
N VAL A 12 -13.33 -4.77 19.63
CA VAL A 12 -12.14 -4.30 18.92
C VAL A 12 -11.48 -3.15 19.69
N ALA A 13 -12.28 -2.17 20.13
CA ALA A 13 -11.77 -1.05 20.91
C ALA A 13 -11.15 -1.50 22.25
N ILE A 14 -11.81 -2.41 22.98
CA ILE A 14 -11.31 -2.95 24.25
C ILE A 14 -9.98 -3.67 24.04
N PHE A 15 -9.89 -4.57 23.05
CA PHE A 15 -8.63 -5.27 22.78
C PHE A 15 -7.52 -4.31 22.34
N SER A 16 -7.82 -3.25 21.61
CA SER A 16 -6.83 -2.23 21.21
C SER A 16 -6.33 -1.40 22.38
N ILE A 17 -7.22 -0.99 23.28
CA ILE A 17 -6.85 -0.29 24.50
C ILE A 17 -6.02 -1.20 25.40
N LEU A 18 -6.44 -2.46 25.58
CA LEU A 18 -5.72 -3.43 26.38
C LEU A 18 -4.31 -3.70 25.82
N SER A 19 -4.18 -3.88 24.51
CA SER A 19 -2.86 -4.07 23.90
C SER A 19 -1.95 -2.85 24.07
N ALA A 20 -2.50 -1.63 24.00
CA ALA A 20 -1.72 -0.41 24.21
C ALA A 20 -1.22 -0.29 25.66
N ILE A 21 -2.07 -0.66 26.65
CA ILE A 21 -1.68 -0.69 28.07
C ILE A 21 -0.57 -1.72 28.30
N LEU A 22 -0.71 -2.93 27.72
CA LEU A 22 0.30 -3.98 27.86
C LEU A 22 1.64 -3.60 27.21
N LEU A 23 1.62 -2.97 26.03
CA LEU A 23 2.84 -2.44 25.39
C LEU A 23 3.51 -1.38 26.25
N TYR A 24 2.74 -0.40 26.75
CA TYR A 24 3.26 0.62 27.65
C TYR A 24 3.90 -0.01 28.89
N TRP A 25 3.26 -1.03 29.46
CA TRP A 25 3.81 -1.76 30.61
C TRP A 25 5.12 -2.48 30.27
N VAL A 26 5.24 -3.13 29.12
CA VAL A 26 6.49 -3.78 28.68
C VAL A 26 7.63 -2.77 28.54
N PHE A 27 7.37 -1.64 27.87
CA PHE A 27 8.38 -0.60 27.67
C PHE A 27 8.75 0.12 28.97
N ALA A 28 7.78 0.44 29.82
CA ALA A 28 8.03 1.11 31.11
C ALA A 28 8.88 0.26 32.07
N ASN A 29 8.82 -1.07 31.94
CA ASN A 29 9.59 -2.00 32.77
C ASN A 29 10.84 -2.57 32.06
N ASN A 30 11.21 -2.06 30.88
CA ASN A 30 12.34 -2.53 30.07
C ASN A 30 12.34 -4.06 29.82
N MET A 31 11.15 -4.67 29.68
CA MET A 31 10.98 -6.12 29.52
C MET A 31 11.07 -6.59 28.06
N GLU A 32 11.72 -5.81 27.20
CA GLU A 32 11.69 -5.96 25.74
C GLU A 32 12.20 -7.33 25.26
N ASN A 33 13.15 -7.93 26.00
CA ASN A 33 13.76 -9.22 25.66
C ASN A 33 13.07 -10.45 26.28
N SER A 34 11.96 -10.25 27.01
CA SER A 34 11.26 -11.34 27.70
C SER A 34 10.38 -12.17 26.76
N ILE A 35 10.13 -13.44 27.06
CA ILE A 35 9.16 -14.25 26.27
C ILE A 35 7.77 -13.59 26.27
N LEU A 36 7.41 -12.91 27.37
CA LEU A 36 6.15 -12.20 27.52
C LEU A 36 6.02 -11.01 26.57
N SER A 37 7.10 -10.26 26.29
CA SER A 37 7.03 -9.14 25.34
C SER A 37 6.69 -9.62 23.93
N TYR A 38 7.26 -10.73 23.47
CA TYR A 38 6.93 -11.31 22.15
C TYR A 38 5.46 -11.73 22.03
N ILE A 39 4.88 -12.29 23.09
CA ILE A 39 3.44 -12.62 23.13
C ILE A 39 2.60 -11.34 23.06
N ILE A 40 2.98 -10.32 23.83
CA ILE A 40 2.30 -9.02 23.85
C ILE A 40 2.43 -8.30 22.50
N TYR A 41 3.58 -8.36 21.84
CA TYR A 41 3.81 -7.81 20.50
C TYR A 41 2.92 -8.49 19.47
N THR A 42 2.82 -9.82 19.51
CA THR A 42 1.94 -10.59 18.62
C THR A 42 0.46 -10.25 18.85
N PHE A 43 0.03 -10.15 20.12
CA PHE A 43 -1.32 -9.75 20.47
C PHE A 43 -1.65 -8.32 20.01
N SER A 44 -0.70 -7.40 20.18
CA SER A 44 -0.83 -6.01 19.77
C SER A 44 -0.94 -5.87 18.25
N PHE A 45 -0.13 -6.63 17.51
CA PHE A 45 -0.22 -6.70 16.05
C PHE A 45 -1.59 -7.20 15.58
N TYR A 46 -2.11 -8.27 16.20
CA TYR A 46 -3.45 -8.78 15.91
C TYR A 46 -4.54 -7.74 16.20
N SER A 47 -4.50 -7.15 17.40
CA SER A 47 -5.46 -6.15 17.85
C SER A 47 -5.47 -4.93 16.92
N LEU A 48 -4.30 -4.38 16.60
CA LEU A 48 -4.15 -3.27 15.68
C LEU A 48 -4.68 -3.61 14.28
N THR A 49 -4.33 -4.79 13.75
CA THR A 49 -4.82 -5.23 12.43
C THR A 49 -6.35 -5.28 12.39
N THR A 50 -7.00 -5.82 13.43
CA THR A 50 -8.47 -5.85 13.50
C THR A 50 -9.09 -4.46 13.63
N LEU A 51 -8.45 -3.55 14.38
CA LEU A 51 -8.87 -2.15 14.51
C LEU A 51 -8.82 -1.42 13.17
N VAL A 52 -7.70 -1.51 12.45
CA VAL A 52 -7.53 -0.85 11.16
C VAL A 52 -8.52 -1.42 10.14
N LEU A 53 -8.72 -2.75 10.11
CA LEU A 53 -9.74 -3.36 9.26
C LEU A 53 -11.15 -2.86 9.63
N PHE A 54 -11.50 -2.81 10.91
CA PHE A 54 -12.79 -2.29 11.38
C PHE A 54 -13.01 -0.83 10.96
N LEU A 55 -12.01 0.03 11.16
CA LEU A 55 -12.06 1.44 10.75
C LEU A 55 -12.21 1.57 9.23
N SER A 56 -11.42 0.82 8.45
CA SER A 56 -11.48 0.82 6.97
C SER A 56 -12.86 0.39 6.43
N LEU A 57 -13.58 -0.48 7.14
CA LEU A 57 -14.94 -0.89 6.81
C LEU A 57 -15.97 0.20 7.12
N ARG A 58 -15.72 1.01 8.17
CA ARG A 58 -16.57 2.15 8.59
C ARG A 58 -16.37 3.40 7.73
N VAL A 59 -15.28 3.51 6.97
CA VAL A 59 -15.08 4.56 5.94
C VAL A 59 -16.24 4.61 4.94
N LYS A 60 -17.06 3.55 4.81
CA LYS A 60 -18.30 3.58 4.02
C LYS A 60 -19.19 4.79 4.33
N LYS A 61 -19.32 5.21 5.61
CA LYS A 61 -20.21 6.33 5.98
C LYS A 61 -19.67 7.67 5.45
N ILE A 62 -18.38 7.93 5.67
CA ILE A 62 -17.67 9.10 5.14
C ILE A 62 -17.69 9.09 3.61
N LYS A 63 -17.41 7.94 3.00
CA LYS A 63 -17.46 7.77 1.54
C LYS A 63 -18.84 8.09 0.98
N LEU A 64 -19.91 7.64 1.63
CA LEU A 64 -21.28 7.92 1.19
C LEU A 64 -21.63 9.40 1.35
N GLN A 65 -21.19 10.04 2.42
CA GLN A 65 -21.35 11.49 2.62
C GLN A 65 -20.61 12.30 1.55
N ILE A 66 -19.36 11.94 1.23
CA ILE A 66 -18.59 12.57 0.16
C ILE A 66 -19.29 12.34 -1.19
N ILE A 67 -19.77 11.12 -1.46
CA ILE A 67 -20.50 10.81 -2.69
C ILE A 67 -21.79 11.62 -2.79
N SER A 68 -22.56 11.80 -1.71
CA SER A 68 -23.78 12.62 -1.74
C SER A 68 -23.48 14.09 -1.98
N LEU A 69 -22.37 14.61 -1.45
CA LEU A 69 -21.91 15.98 -1.73
C LEU A 69 -21.45 16.14 -3.19
N LEU A 70 -20.72 15.15 -3.71
CA LEU A 70 -20.25 15.16 -5.10
C LEU A 70 -21.40 14.98 -6.10
N LYS A 71 -22.46 14.25 -5.78
CA LYS A 71 -23.65 14.07 -6.64
C LYS A 71 -24.48 15.35 -6.85
N ARG A 72 -24.13 16.46 -6.20
CA ARG A 72 -24.77 17.78 -6.41
C ARG A 72 -24.56 18.32 -7.83
N ASN A 73 -23.53 17.87 -8.54
CA ASN A 73 -23.25 18.26 -9.92
C ASN A 73 -23.66 17.14 -10.89
N ASN A 74 -24.28 17.49 -12.03
CA ASN A 74 -24.83 16.52 -12.98
C ASN A 74 -23.75 15.63 -13.60
N ARG A 75 -22.56 16.18 -13.90
CA ARG A 75 -21.43 15.41 -14.46
C ARG A 75 -20.87 14.38 -13.47
N THR A 76 -20.75 14.74 -12.20
CA THR A 76 -20.24 13.82 -11.16
C THR A 76 -21.26 12.73 -10.82
N ARG A 77 -22.57 13.03 -10.92
CA ARG A 77 -23.63 12.03 -10.75
C ARG A 77 -23.53 10.92 -11.81
N GLU A 78 -23.35 11.29 -13.08
CA GLU A 78 -23.16 10.36 -14.20
C GLU A 78 -21.92 9.46 -14.00
N ILE A 79 -20.79 10.05 -13.59
CA ILE A 79 -19.54 9.33 -13.29
C ILE A 79 -19.69 8.40 -12.07
N LEU A 80 -20.46 8.79 -11.05
CA LEU A 80 -20.59 8.04 -9.80
C LEU A 80 -21.56 6.85 -9.91
N ASP A 81 -22.57 6.97 -10.78
CA ASP A 81 -23.58 5.94 -11.02
C ASP A 81 -23.05 4.81 -11.91
N ASP A 82 -22.22 5.11 -12.92
CA ASP A 82 -21.51 4.08 -13.67
C ASP A 82 -20.29 3.55 -12.88
N ARG A 83 -20.24 2.22 -12.69
CA ARG A 83 -19.12 1.57 -12.00
C ARG A 83 -17.81 1.70 -12.76
N VAL A 84 -17.82 1.61 -14.08
CA VAL A 84 -16.61 1.64 -14.92
C VAL A 84 -16.02 3.05 -14.92
N GLU A 85 -16.86 4.06 -15.14
CA GLU A 85 -16.44 5.47 -15.13
C GLU A 85 -15.85 5.92 -13.80
N ARG A 86 -16.43 5.45 -12.69
CA ARG A 86 -15.87 5.71 -11.36
C ARG A 86 -14.47 5.14 -11.20
N TYR A 87 -14.25 3.87 -11.56
CA TYR A 87 -12.92 3.25 -11.47
C TYR A 87 -11.90 3.95 -12.37
N ARG A 88 -12.30 4.32 -13.59
CA ARG A 88 -11.48 5.08 -14.54
C ARG A 88 -11.06 6.43 -13.98
N THR A 89 -12.00 7.19 -13.42
CA THR A 89 -11.74 8.51 -12.83
C THR A 89 -10.79 8.41 -11.64
N PHE A 90 -10.98 7.44 -10.74
CA PHE A 90 -10.07 7.22 -9.62
C PHE A 90 -8.64 6.85 -10.08
N LEU A 91 -8.52 5.98 -11.09
CA LEU A 91 -7.23 5.61 -11.65
C LEU A 91 -6.55 6.79 -12.35
N PHE A 92 -7.31 7.60 -13.08
CA PHE A 92 -6.81 8.80 -13.76
C PHE A 92 -6.34 9.87 -12.78
N VAL A 93 -7.11 10.20 -11.75
CA VAL A 93 -6.68 11.13 -10.69
C VAL A 93 -5.42 10.61 -10.01
N SER A 94 -5.38 9.31 -9.70
CA SER A 94 -4.20 8.66 -9.10
C SER A 94 -2.99 8.65 -10.02
N PHE A 95 -3.20 8.64 -11.34
CA PHE A 95 -2.17 8.77 -12.36
C PHE A 95 -1.61 10.19 -12.37
N VAL A 96 -2.46 11.22 -12.45
CA VAL A 96 -2.05 12.63 -12.46
C VAL A 96 -1.24 12.99 -11.21
N LEU A 97 -1.72 12.57 -10.04
CA LEU A 97 -1.00 12.80 -8.78
C LEU A 97 0.37 12.14 -8.77
N ASN A 98 0.45 10.87 -9.18
CA ASN A 98 1.73 10.15 -9.24
C ASN A 98 2.70 10.77 -10.26
N LEU A 99 2.19 11.19 -11.43
CA LEU A 99 3.01 11.81 -12.47
C LEU A 99 3.57 13.14 -11.98
N THR A 100 2.73 13.97 -11.35
CA THR A 100 3.15 15.24 -10.76
C THR A 100 4.21 15.02 -9.68
N LEU A 101 3.98 14.09 -8.76
CA LEU A 101 4.94 13.72 -7.71
C LEU A 101 6.25 13.18 -8.29
N SER A 102 6.18 12.39 -9.36
CA SER A 102 7.36 11.85 -10.04
C SER A 102 8.20 12.96 -10.66
N ILE A 103 7.59 13.88 -11.42
CA ILE A 103 8.29 15.01 -12.04
C ILE A 103 8.98 15.87 -10.98
N ILE A 104 8.26 16.20 -9.90
CA ILE A 104 8.82 16.97 -8.77
C ILE A 104 10.02 16.23 -8.16
N LYS A 105 9.88 14.93 -7.89
CA LYS A 105 10.97 14.13 -7.30
C LYS A 105 12.17 14.01 -8.23
N ILE A 106 11.97 13.78 -9.53
CA ILE A 106 13.07 13.69 -10.48
C ILE A 106 13.79 15.04 -10.59
N ALA A 107 13.06 16.16 -10.65
CA ALA A 107 13.64 17.50 -10.69
C ALA A 107 14.44 17.82 -9.42
N ILE A 108 13.87 17.56 -8.23
CA ILE A 108 14.56 17.76 -6.95
C ILE A 108 15.76 16.81 -6.83
N GLY A 109 15.62 15.55 -7.22
CA GLY A 109 16.69 14.55 -7.17
C GLY A 109 17.86 14.92 -8.08
N ALA A 110 17.59 15.44 -9.28
CA ALA A 110 18.61 15.95 -10.17
C ALA A 110 19.28 17.22 -9.62
N TYR A 111 18.50 18.16 -9.08
CA TYR A 111 19.03 19.40 -8.48
C TYR A 111 19.91 19.14 -7.26
N LEU A 112 19.47 18.25 -6.37
CA LEU A 112 20.20 17.88 -5.15
C LEU A 112 21.23 16.77 -5.36
N SER A 113 21.38 16.25 -6.59
CA SER A 113 22.18 15.06 -6.91
C SER A 113 21.89 13.87 -5.97
N SER A 114 20.65 13.74 -5.53
CA SER A 114 20.24 12.71 -4.57
C SER A 114 19.73 11.48 -5.30
N TYR A 115 20.55 10.44 -5.31
CA TYR A 115 20.21 9.15 -5.92
C TYR A 115 18.93 8.55 -5.32
N TRP A 116 18.77 8.63 -3.99
CA TRP A 116 17.56 8.25 -3.28
C TRP A 116 16.28 8.89 -3.85
N VAL A 117 16.29 10.22 -4.00
CA VAL A 117 15.12 10.98 -4.46
C VAL A 117 14.83 10.66 -5.93
N LEU A 118 15.89 10.47 -6.74
CA LEU A 118 15.79 10.12 -8.15
C LEU A 118 15.14 8.73 -8.36
N ILE A 119 15.61 7.69 -7.68
CA ILE A 119 15.03 6.34 -7.80
C ILE A 119 13.57 6.33 -7.31
N ASN A 120 13.27 7.03 -6.23
CA ASN A 120 11.89 7.20 -5.78
C ASN A 120 11.04 7.88 -6.86
N GLY A 121 11.55 8.92 -7.51
CA GLY A 121 10.89 9.58 -8.64
C GLY A 121 10.59 8.61 -9.80
N ALA A 122 11.55 7.76 -10.16
CA ALA A 122 11.38 6.73 -11.19
C ALA A 122 10.33 5.69 -10.78
N TYR A 123 10.31 5.24 -9.52
CA TYR A 123 9.29 4.33 -8.99
C TYR A 123 7.88 4.92 -9.15
N TYR A 124 7.67 6.19 -8.79
CA TYR A 124 6.37 6.85 -8.96
C TYR A 124 6.00 7.05 -10.45
N MET A 125 6.98 7.22 -11.34
CA MET A 125 6.78 7.30 -12.79
C MET A 125 6.23 5.98 -13.34
N ILE A 126 6.88 4.86 -13.03
CA ILE A 126 6.45 3.52 -13.45
C ILE A 126 5.04 3.25 -12.94
N LEU A 127 4.77 3.57 -11.67
CA LEU A 127 3.45 3.40 -11.06
C LEU A 127 2.38 4.28 -11.75
N ALA A 128 2.73 5.49 -12.20
CA ALA A 128 1.83 6.34 -12.99
C ALA A 128 1.50 5.67 -14.33
N ILE A 129 2.53 5.32 -15.12
CA ILE A 129 2.37 4.69 -16.43
C ILE A 129 1.50 3.43 -16.32
N LEU A 130 1.80 2.57 -15.35
CA LEU A 130 1.04 1.35 -15.10
C LEU A 130 -0.45 1.63 -14.82
N ARG A 131 -0.79 2.69 -14.06
CA ARG A 131 -2.19 3.07 -13.80
C ARG A 131 -2.88 3.60 -15.05
N ALA A 132 -2.17 4.30 -15.93
CA ALA A 132 -2.72 4.78 -17.20
C ALA A 132 -3.08 3.61 -18.14
N PHE A 133 -2.20 2.60 -18.25
CA PHE A 133 -2.48 1.39 -19.04
C PHE A 133 -3.72 0.64 -18.53
N ILE A 134 -3.82 0.41 -17.22
CA ILE A 134 -4.99 -0.25 -16.61
C ILE A 134 -6.26 0.60 -16.73
N SER A 135 -6.16 1.92 -16.62
CA SER A 135 -7.33 2.81 -16.71
C SER A 135 -7.91 2.87 -18.12
N THR A 136 -7.05 2.83 -19.14
CA THR A 136 -7.51 2.91 -20.53
C THR A 136 -7.96 1.57 -21.10
N SER A 137 -7.63 0.45 -20.45
CA SER A 137 -7.99 -0.89 -20.94
C SER A 137 -9.46 -1.27 -20.77
N TRP A 138 -10.26 -0.51 -20.00
CA TRP A 138 -11.66 -0.85 -19.69
C TRP A 138 -12.65 -0.73 -20.85
N LYS A 139 -12.34 0.07 -21.89
CA LYS A 139 -13.22 0.34 -23.04
C LYS A 139 -12.66 -0.15 -24.37
N GLU A 140 -11.55 -0.88 -24.31
CA GLU A 140 -10.85 -1.36 -25.49
C GLU A 140 -11.45 -2.67 -25.97
N SER A 141 -11.17 -3.03 -27.23
CA SER A 141 -11.45 -4.39 -27.71
C SER A 141 -10.70 -5.42 -26.85
N ALA A 142 -11.23 -6.64 -26.77
CA ALA A 142 -10.64 -7.70 -25.95
C ALA A 142 -9.13 -7.89 -26.23
N GLU A 143 -8.72 -7.85 -27.50
CA GLU A 143 -7.32 -7.98 -27.91
C GLU A 143 -6.43 -6.84 -27.38
N LYS A 144 -6.85 -5.58 -27.57
CA LYS A 144 -6.12 -4.40 -27.07
C LYS A 144 -6.09 -4.35 -25.55
N GLN A 145 -7.18 -4.76 -24.90
CA GLN A 145 -7.25 -4.90 -23.46
C GLN A 145 -6.22 -5.92 -22.95
N ARG A 146 -6.13 -7.09 -23.57
CA ARG A 146 -5.13 -8.13 -23.24
C ARG A 146 -3.71 -7.58 -23.37
N ALA A 147 -3.38 -6.93 -24.50
CA ALA A 147 -2.06 -6.35 -24.72
C ALA A 147 -1.69 -5.31 -23.63
N LYS A 148 -2.60 -4.38 -23.30
CA LYS A 148 -2.39 -3.37 -22.25
C LYS A 148 -2.19 -4.00 -20.87
N ILE A 149 -2.90 -5.08 -20.56
CA ILE A 149 -2.75 -5.78 -19.27
C ILE A 149 -1.43 -6.56 -19.20
N LYS A 150 -0.97 -7.16 -20.30
CA LYS A 150 0.38 -7.76 -20.38
C LYS A 150 1.47 -6.72 -20.15
N ILE A 151 1.35 -5.55 -20.76
CA ILE A 151 2.25 -4.41 -20.52
C ILE A 151 2.19 -3.98 -19.05
N ALA A 152 1.00 -3.91 -18.44
CA ALA A 152 0.87 -3.60 -17.01
C ALA A 152 1.56 -4.65 -16.12
N GLY A 153 1.46 -5.94 -16.47
CA GLY A 153 2.22 -7.01 -15.82
C GLY A 153 3.73 -6.79 -15.92
N PHE A 154 4.24 -6.49 -17.12
CA PHE A 154 5.66 -6.21 -17.34
C PHE A 154 6.15 -4.96 -16.57
N LEU A 155 5.38 -3.87 -16.59
CA LEU A 155 5.68 -2.68 -15.80
C LEU A 155 5.70 -2.98 -14.29
N LEU A 156 4.86 -3.90 -13.81
CA LEU A 156 4.88 -4.33 -12.41
C LEU A 156 6.17 -5.11 -12.08
N ALA A 157 6.72 -5.88 -13.02
CA ALA A 157 8.02 -6.53 -12.84
C ALA A 157 9.16 -5.50 -12.80
N ILE A 158 9.16 -4.51 -13.70
CA ILE A 158 10.13 -3.40 -13.65
C ILE A 158 10.03 -2.68 -12.31
N MET A 159 8.82 -2.41 -11.83
CA MET A 159 8.62 -1.78 -10.52
C MET A 159 9.21 -2.61 -9.37
N ALA A 160 9.15 -3.95 -9.44
CA ALA A 160 9.78 -4.81 -8.44
C ALA A 160 11.32 -4.71 -8.48
N ILE A 161 11.91 -4.62 -9.67
CA ILE A 161 13.36 -4.41 -9.84
C ILE A 161 13.77 -3.04 -9.30
N THR A 162 13.05 -1.97 -9.67
CA THR A 162 13.30 -0.62 -9.13
C THR A 162 13.18 -0.60 -7.62
N TYR A 163 12.18 -1.29 -7.06
CA TYR A 163 12.01 -1.41 -5.63
C TYR A 163 13.17 -2.17 -4.96
N PHE A 164 13.68 -3.23 -5.58
CA PHE A 164 14.86 -3.94 -5.10
C PHE A 164 16.10 -3.03 -5.07
N VAL A 165 16.28 -2.16 -6.06
CA VAL A 165 17.34 -1.14 -6.04
C VAL A 165 17.16 -0.17 -4.86
N ILE A 166 15.92 0.26 -4.58
CA ILE A 166 15.61 1.08 -3.39
C ILE A 166 15.99 0.33 -2.09
N LEU A 167 15.76 -0.97 -2.01
CA LEU A 167 16.12 -1.77 -0.82
C LEU A 167 17.63 -1.86 -0.61
N ILE A 168 18.40 -2.04 -1.68
CA ILE A 168 19.86 -2.01 -1.61
C ILE A 168 20.33 -0.64 -1.13
N GLU A 169 19.73 0.44 -1.63
CA GLU A 169 20.04 1.80 -1.20
C GLU A 169 19.71 2.04 0.27
N MET A 170 18.54 1.58 0.74
CA MET A 170 18.14 1.59 2.15
C MET A 170 19.15 0.82 3.02
N TYR A 171 19.64 -0.32 2.52
CA TYR A 171 20.63 -1.13 3.21
C TYR A 171 21.98 -0.42 3.29
N ILE A 172 22.54 0.03 2.16
CA ILE A 172 23.91 0.58 2.11
C ILE A 172 24.00 1.94 2.81
N ASN A 173 23.15 2.89 2.41
CA ASN A 173 23.29 4.29 2.80
C ASN A 173 22.46 4.65 4.04
N TYR A 174 21.79 3.67 4.65
CA TYR A 174 20.81 3.85 5.72
C TYR A 174 19.94 5.08 5.49
N SER A 175 19.52 5.25 4.23
CA SER A 175 18.79 6.42 3.75
C SER A 175 17.34 6.34 4.18
N ALA A 176 17.12 6.17 5.47
CA ALA A 176 15.84 6.43 6.06
C ALA A 176 15.60 7.94 5.98
N ILE A 177 14.41 8.30 5.55
CA ILE A 177 14.03 9.70 5.54
C ILE A 177 13.94 10.11 7.01
N THR A 178 14.88 10.95 7.47
CA THR A 178 14.85 11.55 8.80
C THR A 178 13.66 12.50 8.83
N TYR A 179 12.53 11.92 9.21
CA TYR A 179 11.27 12.62 9.34
C TYR A 179 11.09 12.99 10.80
N PRO A 180 10.60 14.21 11.09
CA PRO A 180 10.03 14.47 12.41
C PRO A 180 9.05 13.37 12.82
N MET A 181 9.14 12.92 14.07
CA MET A 181 8.37 11.79 14.64
C MET A 181 6.88 11.75 14.24
N TYR A 182 6.22 12.92 14.13
CA TYR A 182 4.81 13.01 13.74
C TYR A 182 4.51 12.48 12.32
N LEU A 183 5.47 12.59 11.38
CA LEU A 183 5.31 12.07 10.03
C LEU A 183 5.40 10.54 9.98
N ILE A 184 6.10 9.91 10.92
CA ILE A 184 6.15 8.44 11.03
C ILE A 184 4.78 7.91 11.43
N TYR A 185 4.10 8.56 12.39
CA TYR A 185 2.72 8.18 12.74
C TYR A 185 1.75 8.38 11.57
N LEU A 186 1.92 9.44 10.78
CA LEU A 186 1.13 9.67 9.57
C LEU A 186 1.41 8.63 8.49
N ALA A 187 2.68 8.27 8.28
CA ALA A 187 3.10 7.21 7.37
C ALA A 187 2.55 5.84 7.81
N ALA A 188 2.53 5.57 9.11
CA ALA A 188 1.92 4.37 9.69
C ALA A 188 0.43 4.31 9.38
N LEU A 189 -0.31 5.38 9.69
CA LEU A 189 -1.73 5.47 9.36
C LEU A 189 -1.98 5.25 7.86
N TYR A 190 -1.17 5.89 7.01
CA TYR A 190 -1.26 5.74 5.55
C TYR A 190 -1.02 4.31 5.08
N ALA A 191 0.03 3.65 5.57
CA ALA A 191 0.35 2.26 5.24
C ALA A 191 -0.75 1.31 5.69
N PHE A 192 -1.21 1.42 6.93
CA PHE A 192 -2.27 0.58 7.48
C PHE A 192 -3.61 0.74 6.73
N VAL A 193 -3.96 1.97 6.34
CA VAL A 193 -5.14 2.24 5.50
C VAL A 193 -5.01 1.59 4.12
N LYS A 194 -3.85 1.71 3.46
CA LYS A 194 -3.58 1.05 2.17
C LYS A 194 -3.74 -0.46 2.24
N VAL A 195 -3.12 -1.07 3.24
CA VAL A 195 -3.13 -2.52 3.48
C VAL A 195 -4.55 -3.00 3.71
N SER A 196 -5.31 -2.30 4.55
CA SER A 196 -6.70 -2.65 4.82
C SER A 196 -7.59 -2.58 3.58
N PHE A 197 -7.39 -1.59 2.73
CA PHE A 197 -8.11 -1.53 1.44
C PHE A 197 -7.67 -2.63 0.48
N ALA A 198 -6.38 -2.98 0.41
CA ALA A 198 -5.90 -4.10 -0.39
C ALA A 198 -6.50 -5.44 0.10
N ILE A 199 -6.46 -5.71 1.41
CA ILE A 199 -7.04 -6.91 2.02
C ILE A 199 -8.54 -7.01 1.74
N LYS A 200 -9.28 -5.91 1.87
CA LYS A 200 -10.71 -5.88 1.56
C LYS A 200 -11.01 -6.23 0.10
N ASP A 201 -10.16 -5.80 -0.82
CA ASP A 201 -10.30 -6.14 -2.23
C ASP A 201 -10.04 -7.66 -2.45
N ILE A 202 -9.10 -8.30 -1.73
CA ILE A 202 -8.89 -9.79 -1.74
C ILE A 202 -10.18 -10.54 -1.48
N PHE A 203 -10.89 -10.16 -0.41
CA PHE A 203 -12.11 -10.85 0.02
C PHE A 203 -13.35 -10.46 -0.80
N SER A 204 -13.23 -9.53 -1.74
CA SER A 204 -14.33 -9.13 -2.60
C SER A 204 -14.49 -10.10 -3.76
N LYS A 205 -15.69 -10.66 -3.94
CA LYS A 205 -16.12 -11.54 -5.06
C LYS A 205 -15.97 -10.93 -6.48
N LYS A 206 -15.31 -9.78 -6.60
CA LYS A 206 -15.08 -9.04 -7.84
C LYS A 206 -13.74 -9.41 -8.51
N ILE A 207 -12.78 -9.96 -7.77
CA ILE A 207 -11.44 -10.29 -8.31
C ILE A 207 -11.55 -11.27 -9.49
N GLU A 208 -12.41 -12.27 -9.41
CA GLU A 208 -12.49 -13.33 -10.43
C GLU A 208 -13.18 -12.92 -11.75
N ARG A 209 -13.66 -11.67 -11.89
CA ARG A 209 -14.58 -11.32 -13.00
C ARG A 209 -13.94 -10.62 -14.20
N SER A 210 -12.76 -10.03 -14.08
CA SER A 210 -12.08 -9.45 -15.25
C SER A 210 -10.57 -9.27 -15.04
N PRO A 211 -9.75 -9.47 -16.09
CA PRO A 211 -8.31 -9.23 -16.04
C PRO A 211 -7.91 -7.83 -15.56
N VAL A 212 -8.72 -6.80 -15.88
CA VAL A 212 -8.45 -5.41 -15.46
C VAL A 212 -8.63 -5.22 -13.96
N ILE A 213 -9.64 -5.87 -13.36
CA ILE A 213 -9.85 -5.86 -11.91
C ILE A 213 -8.69 -6.57 -11.21
N VAL A 214 -8.27 -7.73 -11.72
CA VAL A 214 -7.11 -8.47 -11.19
C VAL A 214 -5.86 -7.60 -11.22
N ALA A 215 -5.54 -6.99 -12.36
CA ALA A 215 -4.38 -6.11 -12.49
C ALA A 215 -4.43 -4.93 -11.51
N THR A 216 -5.59 -4.27 -11.40
CA THR A 216 -5.80 -3.18 -10.44
C THR A 216 -5.58 -3.63 -9.00
N PHE A 217 -6.06 -4.83 -8.66
CA PHE A 217 -5.92 -5.41 -7.33
C PHE A 217 -4.46 -5.72 -7.00
N CYS A 218 -3.75 -6.43 -7.88
CA CYS A 218 -2.33 -6.76 -7.71
C CYS A 218 -1.46 -5.50 -7.50
N VAL A 219 -1.72 -4.44 -8.27
CA VAL A 219 -1.00 -3.17 -8.15
C VAL A 219 -1.29 -2.47 -6.82
N LYS A 220 -2.54 -2.50 -6.36
CA LYS A 220 -2.90 -1.97 -5.04
C LYS A 220 -2.20 -2.73 -3.92
N LEU A 221 -2.15 -4.07 -4.02
CA LEU A 221 -1.47 -4.91 -3.04
C LEU A 221 0.03 -4.62 -3.02
N ALA A 222 0.69 -4.56 -4.19
CA ALA A 222 2.09 -4.20 -4.30
C ALA A 222 2.42 -2.86 -3.63
N ASN A 223 1.63 -1.82 -3.94
CA ASN A 223 1.80 -0.48 -3.34
C ASN A 223 1.52 -0.45 -1.82
N ALA A 224 0.68 -1.37 -1.31
CA ALA A 224 0.45 -1.51 0.12
C ALA A 224 1.63 -2.18 0.82
N LEU A 225 2.17 -3.26 0.24
CA LEU A 225 3.33 -3.98 0.78
C LEU A 225 4.58 -3.08 0.79
N VAL A 226 4.84 -2.35 -0.30
CA VAL A 226 5.93 -1.37 -0.34
C VAL A 226 5.76 -0.33 0.76
N ALA A 227 4.56 0.19 0.99
CA ALA A 227 4.31 1.16 2.06
C ALA A 227 4.60 0.60 3.47
N ILE A 228 4.42 -0.70 3.71
CA ILE A 228 4.80 -1.34 4.97
C ILE A 228 6.33 -1.31 5.15
N ILE A 229 7.11 -1.63 4.12
CA ILE A 229 8.58 -1.67 4.24
C ILE A 229 9.17 -0.27 4.39
N PHE A 230 8.61 0.73 3.71
CA PHE A 230 8.98 2.12 3.96
C PHE A 230 8.66 2.55 5.40
N LEU A 231 7.56 2.06 5.97
CA LEU A 231 7.24 2.28 7.38
C LEU A 231 8.24 1.58 8.31
N GLU A 232 8.57 0.32 8.05
CA GLU A 232 9.57 -0.45 8.80
C GLU A 232 10.92 0.28 8.80
N SER A 233 11.40 0.70 7.62
CA SER A 233 12.62 1.50 7.47
C SER A 233 12.58 2.80 8.28
N SER A 234 11.46 3.51 8.25
CA SER A 234 11.31 4.78 9.01
C SER A 234 11.25 4.53 10.52
N MET A 235 10.61 3.45 10.96
CA MET A 235 10.54 3.08 12.37
C MET A 235 11.90 2.65 12.91
N LEU A 236 12.67 1.87 12.14
CA LEU A 236 14.03 1.47 12.53
C LEU A 236 14.97 2.69 12.62
N ALA A 237 14.80 3.69 11.76
CA ALA A 237 15.64 4.88 11.82
C ALA A 237 15.37 5.81 12.99
N GLU A 238 14.12 5.87 13.46
CA GLU A 238 13.74 6.72 14.58
C GLU A 238 13.86 5.99 15.93
N PHE A 239 13.46 4.71 15.98
CA PHE A 239 13.33 3.94 17.23
C PHE A 239 14.32 2.78 17.33
N GLY A 240 15.01 2.44 16.26
CA GLY A 240 15.96 1.32 16.23
C GLY A 240 17.34 1.70 16.75
N SER A 241 18.15 0.67 16.96
CA SER A 241 19.55 0.81 17.38
C SER A 241 20.51 1.08 16.21
N ASN A 242 19.99 1.11 14.97
CA ASN A 242 20.75 1.16 13.73
C ASN A 242 21.81 0.04 13.66
N SER A 243 21.46 -1.14 14.21
CA SER A 243 22.33 -2.29 14.17
C SER A 243 22.33 -2.95 12.78
N GLU A 244 23.43 -3.60 12.43
CA GLU A 244 23.51 -4.40 11.19
C GLU A 244 22.40 -5.47 11.14
N GLY A 245 22.03 -6.05 12.29
CA GLY A 245 20.93 -7.01 12.39
C GLY A 245 19.59 -6.43 11.94
N GLU A 246 19.25 -5.22 12.39
CA GLU A 246 18.03 -4.51 11.97
C GLU A 246 18.03 -4.20 10.47
N ARG A 247 19.17 -3.77 9.92
CA ARG A 247 19.33 -3.48 8.49
C ARG A 247 19.19 -4.75 7.63
N VAL A 248 19.75 -5.87 8.08
CA VAL A 248 19.60 -7.17 7.41
C VAL A 248 18.15 -7.66 7.47
N LEU A 249 17.47 -7.52 8.60
CA LEU A 249 16.05 -7.88 8.72
C LEU A 249 15.17 -7.06 7.77
N LEU A 250 15.40 -5.75 7.67
CA LEU A 250 14.73 -4.86 6.72
C LEU A 250 14.99 -5.28 5.26
N LEU A 251 16.23 -5.68 4.94
CA LEU A 251 16.58 -6.16 3.62
C LEU A 251 15.84 -7.47 3.30
N ILE A 252 15.76 -8.40 4.26
CA ILE A 252 15.05 -9.68 4.09
C ILE A 252 13.55 -9.44 3.91
N SER A 253 12.91 -8.63 4.77
CA SER A 253 11.48 -8.29 4.67
C SER A 253 11.18 -7.59 3.33
N GLY A 254 12.04 -6.66 2.94
CA GLY A 254 12.01 -6.00 1.63
C GLY A 254 12.11 -6.98 0.46
N CYS A 255 13.08 -7.90 0.50
CA CYS A 255 13.28 -8.92 -0.55
C CYS A 255 12.05 -9.83 -0.69
N ILE A 256 11.44 -10.25 0.42
CA ILE A 256 10.21 -11.03 0.42
C ILE A 256 9.09 -10.25 -0.29
N VAL A 257 8.95 -8.95 0.01
CA VAL A 257 7.97 -8.09 -0.66
C VAL A 257 8.28 -7.96 -2.16
N ALA A 258 9.54 -7.75 -2.54
CA ALA A 258 9.94 -7.67 -3.95
C ALA A 258 9.60 -8.96 -4.71
N LEU A 259 9.85 -10.12 -4.10
CA LEU A 259 9.48 -11.43 -4.64
C LEU A 259 7.96 -11.57 -4.81
N ILE A 260 7.17 -11.15 -3.82
CA ILE A 260 5.70 -11.15 -3.92
C ILE A 260 5.25 -10.28 -5.09
N ILE A 261 5.83 -9.09 -5.29
CA ILE A 261 5.47 -8.20 -6.41
C ILE A 261 5.81 -8.85 -7.76
N LEU A 262 6.94 -9.54 -7.87
CA LEU A 262 7.28 -10.33 -9.07
C LEU A 262 6.27 -11.44 -9.33
N LEU A 263 5.86 -12.18 -8.29
CA LEU A 263 4.83 -13.21 -8.41
C LEU A 263 3.49 -12.63 -8.87
N LEU A 264 3.10 -11.46 -8.34
CA LEU A 264 1.90 -10.74 -8.79
C LEU A 264 1.99 -10.31 -10.25
N SER A 265 3.17 -9.87 -10.72
CA SER A 265 3.41 -9.55 -12.13
C SER A 265 3.18 -10.76 -13.04
N VAL A 266 3.78 -11.91 -12.70
CA VAL A 266 3.59 -13.17 -13.44
C VAL A 266 2.12 -13.61 -13.41
N TYR A 267 1.45 -13.42 -12.28
CA TYR A 267 0.02 -13.72 -12.14
C TYR A 267 -0.84 -12.86 -13.07
N ILE A 268 -0.62 -11.54 -13.13
CA ILE A 268 -1.32 -10.65 -14.08
C ILE A 268 -1.08 -11.10 -15.52
N TYR A 269 0.18 -11.39 -15.86
CA TYR A 269 0.55 -11.78 -17.21
C TYR A 269 -0.20 -13.05 -17.64
N LYS A 270 -0.19 -14.11 -16.81
CA LYS A 270 -0.91 -15.36 -17.08
C LYS A 270 -2.43 -15.18 -17.07
N HIS A 271 -2.97 -14.33 -16.20
CA HIS A 271 -4.40 -14.09 -16.11
C HIS A 271 -4.92 -13.20 -17.24
N SER A 272 -4.05 -12.46 -17.93
CA SER A 272 -4.45 -11.59 -19.03
C SER A 272 -5.09 -12.33 -20.20
N ASP A 273 -4.77 -13.62 -20.40
CA ASP A 273 -5.28 -14.43 -21.51
C ASP A 273 -6.68 -15.04 -21.23
N LYS A 274 -7.19 -14.92 -19.99
CA LYS A 274 -8.54 -15.37 -19.61
C LYS A 274 -9.58 -14.30 -19.94
#